data_AF-A0A833DKV9-F1
#
_entry.id   AF-A0A833DKV9-F1
#
_cell.length_a   1.000
_cell.length_b   1.000
_cell.length_c   1.000
_cell.angle_alpha   90.00
_cell.angle_beta   90.00
_cell.angle_gamma   90.00
#
_symmetry.space_group_name_H-M   'P 1'
#
loop_
_entity.id
_entity.type
_entity.pdbx_description
1 polymer ?
#
loop_
_entity_poly.entity_id
_entity_poly.type
_entity_poly.pdbx_seq_one_letter_code
_entity_poly.pdbx_strand_id
1 'polypeptide(L)' 'KWEAFSKSALKSGIEQQYLDQVDCPIGLNVGAETPAEIAVAVVGQLLARIKSQDPEEATWRDA' A
#
# COMPACT_ATOMS: atom_id res chain seq x y z
N LYS A 1 3.81 -11.61 6.46
CA LYS A 1 4.89 -10.89 7.21
C LYS A 1 4.33 -9.72 8.02
N TRP A 2 3.59 -8.80 7.38
CA TRP A 2 2.94 -7.68 8.08
C TRP A 2 2.03 -8.11 9.24
N GLU A 3 1.14 -9.07 9.02
CA GLU A 3 0.24 -9.57 10.08
C GLU A 3 0.98 -10.06 11.33
N ALA A 4 2.13 -10.71 11.15
CA ALA A 4 2.95 -11.18 12.26
C ALA A 4 3.61 -10.01 13.01
N PHE A 5 4.07 -8.99 12.27
CA PHE A 5 4.60 -7.76 12.85
C PHE A 5 3.53 -6.97 13.61
N SER A 6 2.36 -6.74 13.00
CA SER A 6 1.22 -6.06 13.62
C SER A 6 0.80 -6.72 14.94
N LYS A 7 0.68 -8.07 14.95
CA LYS A 7 0.39 -8.82 16.18
C LYS A 7 1.48 -8.66 17.24
N SER A 8 2.75 -8.60 16.85
CA SER A 8 3.86 -8.37 17.79
C SER A 8 3.85 -6.94 18.33
N ALA A 9 3.59 -5.95 17.48
CA ALA A 9 3.51 -4.54 17.84
C ALA A 9 2.39 -4.28 18.87
N LEU A 10 1.21 -4.85 18.65
CA LEU A 10 0.09 -4.79 19.60
C LEU A 10 0.45 -5.41 20.95
N LYS A 11 1.14 -6.57 20.95
CA LYS A 11 1.63 -7.20 22.19
C LYS A 11 2.66 -6.35 22.93
N SER A 12 3.43 -5.54 22.21
CA SER A 12 4.40 -4.59 22.79
C SER A 12 3.74 -3.28 23.28
N GLY A 13 2.42 -3.13 23.16
CA GLY A 13 1.68 -1.96 23.64
C GLY A 13 1.58 -0.82 22.63
N ILE A 14 1.90 -1.06 21.35
CA ILE A 14 1.62 -0.08 20.28
C ILE A 14 0.11 -0.06 20.04
N GLU A 15 -0.48 1.14 20.01
CA GLU A 15 -1.90 1.29 19.77
C GLU A 15 -2.27 1.00 18.32
N GLN A 16 -3.46 0.40 18.12
CA GLN A 16 -3.97 0.04 16.79
C GLN A 16 -4.01 1.24 15.83
N GLN A 17 -4.31 2.44 16.33
CA GLN A 17 -4.37 3.67 15.52
C GLN A 17 -3.08 4.01 14.77
N TYR A 18 -1.91 3.56 15.27
CA TYR A 18 -0.64 3.75 14.57
C TYR A 18 -0.43 2.69 13.48
N LEU A 19 -0.94 1.48 13.68
CA LEU A 19 -0.85 0.39 12.72
C LEU A 19 -1.82 0.60 11.54
N ASP A 20 -2.99 1.21 11.80
CA ASP A 20 -3.99 1.53 10.78
C ASP A 20 -3.50 2.57 9.76
N GLN A 21 -2.44 3.32 10.09
CA GLN A 21 -1.82 4.29 9.19
C GLN A 21 -0.79 3.67 8.24
N VAL A 22 -0.48 2.38 8.40
CA VAL A 22 0.56 1.69 7.62
C VAL A 22 -0.05 0.95 6.44
N ASP A 23 0.35 1.35 5.24
CA ASP A 23 0.00 0.64 4.00
C ASP A 23 0.92 -0.58 3.83
N CYS A 24 0.38 -1.78 4.04
CA CYS A 24 1.14 -3.01 3.84
C CYS A 24 0.26 -4.16 3.33
N PRO A 25 0.64 -4.84 2.22
CA PRO A 25 1.83 -4.60 1.38
C PRO A 25 1.79 -3.26 0.64
N ILE A 26 2.97 -2.67 0.41
CA ILE A 26 3.13 -1.42 -0.33
C ILE A 26 3.31 -1.72 -1.83
N GLY A 27 2.80 -0.82 -2.65
CA GLY A 27 2.80 -0.88 -4.10
C GLY A 27 1.43 -1.26 -4.66
N LEU A 28 1.13 -0.75 -5.85
CA LEU A 28 0.00 -1.21 -6.64
C LEU A 28 0.18 -2.67 -7.06
N ASN A 29 -0.91 -3.40 -7.21
CA ASN A 29 -0.89 -4.77 -7.70
C ASN A 29 -0.63 -4.81 -9.21
N VAL A 30 0.65 -4.67 -9.60
CA VAL A 30 1.10 -4.67 -11.00
C VAL A 30 1.90 -5.93 -11.36
N GLY A 31 1.93 -6.94 -10.49
CA GLY A 31 2.72 -8.16 -10.67
C GLY A 31 4.24 -7.94 -10.56
N ALA A 32 4.67 -6.97 -9.75
CA ALA A 32 6.09 -6.64 -9.60
C ALA A 32 6.91 -7.76 -8.93
N GLU A 33 8.02 -8.15 -9.56
CA GLU A 33 8.95 -9.17 -9.05
C GLU A 33 10.37 -8.60 -8.85
N THR A 34 10.81 -7.69 -9.72
CA THR A 34 12.13 -7.07 -9.64
C THR A 34 12.13 -5.81 -8.76
N PRO A 35 13.28 -5.40 -8.18
CA PRO A 35 13.36 -4.16 -7.41
C PRO A 35 12.89 -2.92 -8.19
N ALA A 36 13.13 -2.88 -9.50
CA ALA A 36 12.68 -1.79 -10.37
C ALA A 36 11.16 -1.78 -10.52
N GLU A 37 10.53 -2.93 -10.73
CA GLU A 37 9.07 -3.04 -10.81
C GLU A 37 8.40 -2.69 -9.48
N ILE A 38 8.99 -3.12 -8.36
CA ILE A 38 8.50 -2.78 -7.02
C ILE A 38 8.58 -1.26 -6.83
N ALA A 39 9.66 -0.61 -7.26
CA ALA A 39 9.77 0.85 -7.19
C ALA A 39 8.66 1.55 -7.98
N VAL A 40 8.35 1.07 -9.20
CA VAL A 40 7.25 1.61 -10.01
C VAL A 40 5.89 1.39 -9.33
N ALA A 41 5.65 0.20 -8.77
CA ALA A 41 4.42 -0.10 -8.03
C ALA A 41 4.22 0.84 -6.84
N VAL A 42 5.28 1.09 -6.07
CA VAL A 42 5.27 2.01 -4.92
C VAL A 42 5.03 3.45 -5.34
N VAL A 43 5.73 3.92 -6.39
CA VAL A 43 5.52 5.28 -6.92
C VAL A 43 4.09 5.45 -7.45
N GLY A 44 3.54 4.44 -8.10
CA GLY A 44 2.14 4.44 -8.53
C GLY A 44 1.16 4.62 -7.37
N GLN A 45 1.33 3.84 -6.29
CA GLN A 45 0.48 3.94 -5.11
C GLN A 45 0.62 5.31 -4.43
N LEU A 46 1.84 5.84 -4.35
CA LEU A 46 2.09 7.16 -3.78
C LEU A 46 1.39 8.27 -4.57
N LEU A 47 1.46 8.21 -5.91
CA LEU A 47 0.79 9.17 -6.78
C LEU A 47 -0.74 9.12 -6.63
N ALA A 48 -1.32 7.91 -6.59
CA ALA A 48 -2.74 7.71 -6.35
C ALA A 48 -3.18 8.33 -5.02
N ARG A 49 -2.41 8.11 -3.95
CA ARG A 49 -2.66 8.70 -2.63
C ARG A 49 -2.58 10.22 -2.63
N ILE A 50 -1.56 10.80 -3.27
CA ILE A 50 -1.39 12.26 -3.37
C ILE A 50 -2.55 12.90 -4.14
N LYS A 51 -3.04 12.24 -5.19
CA LYS A 51 -4.14 12.75 -6.03
C LYS A 51 -5.53 12.39 -5.53
N SER A 52 -5.63 11.62 -4.44
CA SER A 52 -6.88 11.06 -3.95
C SER A 52 -7.67 10.34 -5.04
N GLN A 53 -6.97 9.55 -5.84
CA GLN A 53 -7.53 8.73 -6.92
C GLN A 53 -7.44 7.27 -6.53
N ASP A 54 -8.49 6.50 -6.80
CA ASP A 54 -8.44 5.05 -6.66
C ASP A 54 -7.91 4.43 -7.96
N PRO A 55 -6.77 3.72 -7.92
CA PRO A 55 -6.21 3.06 -9.09
C PRO A 55 -7.06 1.87 -9.60
N GLU A 56 -8.03 1.39 -8.82
CA GLU A 56 -8.98 0.34 -9.24
C GLU A 56 -10.27 0.89 -9.85
N GLU A 57 -10.53 2.20 -9.72
CA GLU A 57 -11.69 2.84 -10.33
C GLU A 57 -11.55 2.98 -11.85
N ALA A 58 -12.69 2.90 -12.55
CA ALA A 58 -12.74 3.10 -14.00
C ALA A 58 -12.28 4.50 -14.37
N THR A 59 -11.46 4.59 -15.40
CA THR A 59 -10.92 5.86 -15.88
C THR A 59 -11.88 6.51 -16.86
N TRP A 60 -11.67 7.80 -17.13
CA TRP A 60 -12.37 8.52 -18.21
C TRP A 60 -12.16 7.90 -19.61
N ARG A 61 -11.21 6.96 -19.77
CA ARG A 61 -10.97 6.22 -21.02
C ARG A 61 -11.84 4.98 -21.17
N ASP A 62 -12.50 4.55 -20.10
CA ASP A 62 -13.39 3.39 -20.11
C ASP A 62 -14.84 3.78 -20.46
N ALA A 63 -15.07 5.05 -20.80
CA ALA A 63 -16.33 5.63 -21.23
C ALA A 63 -16.53 5.63 -22.76
#